data_AF-A0A478FSL3-F1
#
_entry.id   AF-A0A478FSL3-F1
#
_cell.length_a   1.000
_cell.length_b   1.000
_cell.length_c   1.000
_cell.angle_alpha   90.00
_cell.angle_beta   90.00
_cell.angle_gamma   90.00
#
_symmetry.space_group_name_H-M   'P 1'
#
loop_
_entity.id
_entity.type
_entity.pdbx_description
1 polymer ?
#
loop_
_entity_poly.entity_id
_entity_poly.type
_entity_poly.pdbx_seq_one_letter_code
_entity_poly.pdbx_strand_id
1 'polypeptide(L)'
;MSPQAVGMAALGAAGTGAIGVGTAYATGLIGSKASDKEEEYDSFLDYLEKALKDTSVYIDKSKITTKLEAEDYKTALTNSWNSMNLTEATPDKPSVNEFTSKKTETIEFTSKWCESKKVKKLTAEQENRKWTKATIEADTEWKIFKSVCTEAATKPVV
;
A
#
# COMPACT_ATOMS: atom_id res chain seq x y z
N MET A 1 11.40 -28.98 40.99
CA MET A 1 11.28 -30.17 40.12
C MET A 1 9.86 -30.21 39.58
N SER A 2 9.70 -30.31 38.26
CA SER A 2 8.43 -30.47 37.52
C SER A 2 7.71 -31.79 37.87
N PRO A 3 6.42 -31.93 37.53
CA PRO A 3 6.00 -32.52 36.24
C PRO A 3 4.86 -31.71 35.57
N GLN A 4 4.97 -31.30 34.30
CA GLN A 4 4.65 -32.03 33.05
C GLN A 4 3.17 -32.42 32.85
N ALA A 5 2.50 -31.65 31.98
CA ALA A 5 1.61 -32.03 30.88
C ALA A 5 0.62 -33.20 31.03
N VAL A 6 -0.68 -32.90 30.95
CA VAL A 6 -1.76 -33.69 30.29
C VAL A 6 -2.85 -32.66 29.91
N GLY A 7 -3.37 -32.51 28.68
CA GLY A 7 -3.48 -33.45 27.57
C GLY A 7 -4.94 -33.85 27.37
N MET A 8 -5.62 -33.19 26.43
CA MET A 8 -6.70 -33.71 25.57
C MET A 8 -8.05 -34.24 26.12
N ALA A 9 -9.10 -33.75 25.43
CA ALA A 9 -10.32 -34.45 24.96
C ALA A 9 -11.40 -34.81 26.01
N ALA A 10 -12.70 -34.93 25.70
CA ALA A 10 -13.42 -35.16 24.45
C ALA A 10 -14.91 -34.78 24.65
N LEU A 11 -15.58 -34.18 23.64
CA LEU A 11 -16.65 -34.74 22.79
C LEU A 11 -18.10 -34.77 23.34
N GLY A 12 -19.01 -34.15 22.56
CA GLY A 12 -20.48 -34.34 22.54
C GLY A 12 -21.22 -33.03 22.20
N ALA A 13 -22.05 -32.88 21.16
CA ALA A 13 -22.66 -33.81 20.22
C ALA A 13 -23.05 -33.09 18.89
N ALA A 14 -23.24 -33.91 17.86
CA ALA A 14 -23.66 -33.73 16.47
C ALA A 14 -24.71 -32.63 16.13
N GLY A 15 -24.82 -32.10 14.91
CA GLY A 15 -24.21 -32.52 13.64
C GLY A 15 -24.52 -31.60 12.46
N THR A 16 -23.60 -31.63 11.49
CA THR A 16 -23.74 -31.54 10.02
C THR A 16 -24.86 -30.68 9.40
N GLY A 17 -24.44 -29.60 8.72
CA GLY A 17 -25.19 -28.95 7.65
C GLY A 17 -24.45 -27.75 7.03
N ALA A 18 -23.60 -28.03 6.04
CA ALA A 18 -23.02 -27.11 5.04
C ALA A 18 -21.99 -26.04 5.49
N ILE A 19 -20.72 -26.44 5.42
CA ILE A 19 -19.60 -25.81 4.68
C ILE A 19 -19.71 -24.29 4.42
N GLY A 20 -18.78 -23.53 5.00
CA GLY A 20 -18.49 -22.15 4.61
C GLY A 20 -17.33 -21.58 5.42
N VAL A 21 -16.11 -21.92 5.02
CA VAL A 21 -14.88 -21.33 5.57
C VAL A 21 -14.84 -19.87 5.14
N GLY A 22 -15.12 -18.97 6.08
CA GLY A 22 -14.88 -17.55 5.93
C GLY A 22 -14.49 -17.03 7.30
N THR A 23 -13.20 -16.79 7.51
CA THR A 23 -12.71 -15.97 8.62
C THR A 23 -13.30 -14.57 8.46
N ALA A 24 -14.47 -14.35 9.05
CA ALA A 24 -14.98 -13.02 9.30
C ALA A 24 -14.11 -12.42 10.40
N TYR A 25 -13.08 -11.65 10.00
CA TYR A 25 -12.36 -10.80 10.94
C TYR A 25 -13.36 -9.85 11.57
N ALA A 26 -13.62 -10.08 12.86
CA ALA A 26 -14.59 -9.38 13.67
C ALA A 26 -14.31 -7.87 13.67
N THR A 27 -15.15 -7.10 12.98
CA THR A 27 -15.28 -5.66 13.18
C THR A 27 -16.20 -5.45 14.38
N GLY A 28 -15.66 -4.77 15.40
CA GLY A 28 -16.29 -4.59 16.70
C GLY A 28 -17.66 -3.92 16.61
N LEU A 29 -18.64 -4.56 17.26
CA LEU A 29 -20.00 -4.08 17.39
C LEU A 29 -20.33 -4.06 18.89
N ILE A 30 -19.88 -3.01 19.60
CA ILE A 30 -20.45 -2.62 20.89
C ILE A 30 -20.58 -1.10 20.84
N GLY A 31 -21.83 -0.64 20.79
CA GLY A 31 -22.20 0.66 20.29
C GLY A 31 -21.84 1.85 21.16
N SER A 32 -21.80 3.01 20.51
CA SER A 32 -22.32 4.29 21.00
C SER A 32 -22.36 5.27 19.84
N LYS A 33 -23.36 6.15 19.87
CA LYS A 33 -23.75 7.09 18.84
C LYS A 33 -22.65 8.14 18.57
N ALA A 34 -22.09 8.13 17.37
CA ALA A 34 -21.63 9.30 16.61
C ALA A 34 -21.43 8.81 15.17
N SER A 35 -22.19 9.34 14.22
CA SER A 35 -21.98 9.07 12.80
C SER A 35 -20.77 9.88 12.32
N ASP A 36 -19.59 9.53 12.80
CA ASP A 36 -18.35 9.89 12.12
C ASP A 36 -18.34 9.06 10.84
N LYS A 37 -18.81 9.65 9.74
CA LYS A 37 -18.63 9.05 8.42
C LYS A 37 -17.13 8.86 8.24
N GLU A 38 -16.70 7.61 8.14
CA GLU A 38 -15.31 7.28 7.83
C GLU A 38 -14.89 8.07 6.60
N GLU A 39 -13.79 8.82 6.68
CA GLU A 39 -13.34 9.64 5.56
C GLU A 39 -13.00 8.75 4.37
N GLU A 40 -13.59 9.12 3.24
CA GLU A 40 -13.50 8.37 2.00
C GLU A 40 -12.58 9.07 1.01
N TYR A 41 -11.77 8.27 0.31
CA TYR A 41 -10.79 8.73 -0.66
C TYR A 41 -11.02 8.07 -2.02
N ASP A 42 -10.86 8.85 -3.08
CA ASP A 42 -11.09 8.35 -4.45
C ASP A 42 -9.87 7.63 -5.02
N SER A 43 -8.66 7.92 -4.51
CA SER A 43 -7.40 7.32 -4.94
C SER A 43 -6.28 7.50 -3.90
N PHE A 44 -5.11 6.94 -4.19
CA PHE A 44 -3.89 7.18 -3.41
C PHE A 44 -3.48 8.65 -3.42
N LEU A 45 -3.61 9.34 -4.56
CA LEU A 45 -3.34 10.77 -4.63
C LEU A 45 -4.33 11.57 -3.76
N ASP A 46 -5.62 11.23 -3.83
CA ASP A 46 -6.65 11.91 -3.04
C ASP A 46 -6.41 11.75 -1.53
N TYR A 47 -6.00 10.56 -1.08
CA TYR A 47 -5.58 10.34 0.29
C TYR A 47 -4.34 11.15 0.67
N LEU A 48 -3.36 11.22 -0.22
CA LEU A 48 -2.15 12.02 0.01
C LEU A 48 -2.48 13.52 0.16
N GLU A 49 -3.32 14.07 -0.71
CA GLU A 49 -3.68 15.48 -0.73
C GLU A 49 -4.65 15.88 0.40
N LYS A 50 -5.53 14.98 0.85
CA LYS A 50 -6.49 15.28 1.91
C LYS A 50 -5.95 14.96 3.30
N ALA A 51 -5.32 13.80 3.48
CA ALA A 51 -4.93 13.29 4.80
C ALA A 51 -3.45 13.51 5.12
N LEU A 52 -2.57 13.63 4.11
CA LEU A 52 -1.12 13.67 4.32
C LEU A 52 -0.42 14.92 3.80
N LYS A 53 -1.14 15.91 3.25
CA LYS A 53 -0.57 17.12 2.62
C LYS A 53 0.50 17.85 3.45
N ASP A 54 0.36 17.83 4.78
CA ASP A 54 1.28 18.51 5.71
C ASP A 54 2.54 17.68 6.03
N THR A 55 2.59 16.44 5.58
CA THR A 55 3.67 15.48 5.87
C THR A 55 4.31 14.88 4.64
N SER A 56 3.55 14.69 3.55
CA SER A 56 3.99 13.99 2.35
C SER A 56 3.41 14.66 1.09
N VAL A 57 4.22 14.82 0.06
CA VAL A 57 3.83 15.33 -1.25
C VAL A 57 4.23 14.35 -2.35
N TYR A 58 3.45 14.27 -3.42
CA TYR A 58 3.79 13.47 -4.60
C TYR A 58 5.04 14.04 -5.30
N ILE A 59 5.91 13.15 -5.79
CA ILE A 59 7.09 13.55 -6.57
C ILE A 59 6.93 13.23 -8.06
N ASP A 60 7.37 14.14 -8.91
CA ASP A 60 7.37 13.97 -10.36
C ASP A 60 8.67 13.34 -10.89
N LYS A 61 8.75 13.10 -12.20
CA LYS A 61 9.91 12.49 -12.88
C LYS A 61 11.22 13.24 -12.60
N SER A 62 11.20 14.57 -12.51
CA SER A 62 12.39 15.37 -12.21
C SER A 62 12.90 15.07 -10.81
N LYS A 63 12.00 15.00 -9.84
CA LYS A 63 12.34 14.65 -8.45
C LYS A 63 12.83 13.22 -8.30
N ILE A 64 12.24 12.27 -9.03
CA ILE A 64 12.74 10.88 -9.12
C ILE A 64 14.16 10.87 -9.68
N THR A 65 14.45 11.66 -10.71
CA THR A 65 15.79 11.76 -11.31
C THR A 65 16.84 12.24 -10.30
N THR A 66 16.51 13.25 -9.49
CA THR A 66 17.40 13.73 -8.43
C THR A 66 17.55 12.72 -7.30
N LYS A 67 16.44 12.13 -6.84
CA LYS A 67 16.44 11.16 -5.75
C LYS A 67 17.12 9.85 -6.11
N LEU A 68 17.12 9.45 -7.38
CA LEU A 68 17.82 8.25 -7.82
C LEU A 68 19.34 8.32 -7.59
N GLU A 69 19.91 9.49 -7.32
CA GLU A 69 21.31 9.61 -6.89
C GLU A 69 21.51 9.32 -5.39
N ALA A 70 20.45 9.41 -4.58
CA ALA A 70 20.49 9.24 -3.14
C ALA A 70 20.39 7.76 -2.74
N GLU A 71 21.26 7.32 -1.84
CA GLU A 71 21.40 5.91 -1.45
C GLU A 71 20.16 5.38 -0.73
N ASP A 72 19.52 6.20 0.10
CA ASP A 72 18.26 5.90 0.79
C ASP A 72 17.14 5.62 -0.21
N TYR A 73 17.02 6.45 -1.25
CA TYR A 73 16.03 6.26 -2.29
C TYR A 73 16.32 5.02 -3.14
N LYS A 74 17.58 4.79 -3.54
CA LYS A 74 17.98 3.56 -4.25
C LYS A 74 17.64 2.31 -3.43
N THR A 75 17.85 2.36 -2.12
CA THR A 75 17.53 1.25 -1.20
C THR A 75 16.02 1.02 -1.13
N ALA A 76 15.23 2.08 -0.94
CA ALA A 76 13.77 2.00 -0.95
C ALA A 76 13.22 1.45 -2.26
N LEU A 77 13.76 1.91 -3.39
CA LEU A 77 13.41 1.45 -4.73
C LEU A 77 13.78 -0.02 -4.93
N THR A 78 14.99 -0.42 -4.56
CA THR A 78 15.47 -1.80 -4.65
C THR A 78 14.58 -2.77 -3.88
N ASN A 79 14.24 -2.44 -2.63
CA ASN A 79 13.40 -3.28 -1.77
C ASN A 79 11.98 -3.44 -2.32
N SER A 80 11.49 -2.44 -3.06
CA SER A 80 10.13 -2.43 -3.61
C SER A 80 10.06 -2.95 -5.04
N TRP A 81 11.21 -3.03 -5.73
CA TRP A 81 11.28 -3.15 -7.17
C TRP A 81 10.51 -4.34 -7.70
N ASN A 82 10.69 -5.53 -7.11
CA ASN A 82 10.04 -6.77 -7.56
C ASN A 82 8.51 -6.71 -7.46
N SER A 83 7.97 -5.94 -6.53
CA SER A 83 6.53 -5.75 -6.35
C SER A 83 5.95 -4.64 -7.24
N MET A 84 6.81 -3.82 -7.87
CA MET A 84 6.37 -2.80 -8.82
C MET A 84 6.09 -3.43 -10.19
N ASN A 85 4.83 -3.70 -10.49
CA ASN A 85 4.40 -4.26 -11.77
C ASN A 85 3.52 -3.26 -12.54
N LEU A 86 3.78 -3.15 -13.83
CA LEU A 86 2.95 -2.43 -14.80
C LEU A 86 2.36 -3.45 -15.77
N THR A 87 1.05 -3.39 -15.99
CA THR A 87 0.34 -4.23 -16.96
C THR A 87 0.75 -3.93 -18.40
N GLU A 88 1.16 -2.69 -18.66
CA GLU A 88 1.73 -2.25 -19.94
C GLU A 88 3.24 -2.06 -19.76
N ALA A 89 4.02 -3.02 -20.24
CA ALA A 89 5.45 -3.18 -19.96
C ALA A 89 6.37 -2.18 -20.71
N THR A 90 5.88 -1.00 -21.08
CA THR A 90 6.72 0.02 -21.72
C THR A 90 6.96 1.20 -20.77
N PRO A 91 8.23 1.58 -20.49
CA PRO A 91 9.45 0.87 -20.87
C PRO A 91 9.61 -0.45 -20.11
N ASP A 92 10.43 -1.36 -20.65
CA ASP A 92 10.80 -2.60 -19.98
C ASP A 92 11.35 -2.28 -18.59
N LYS A 93 10.96 -3.10 -17.61
CA LYS A 93 11.44 -2.98 -16.24
C LYS A 93 12.90 -3.45 -16.16
N PRO A 94 13.91 -2.58 -15.95
CA PRO A 94 15.29 -3.02 -15.81
C PRO A 94 15.47 -3.89 -14.56
N SER A 95 16.54 -4.68 -14.52
CA SER A 95 16.92 -5.41 -13.31
C SER A 95 17.45 -4.43 -12.25
N VAL A 96 17.34 -4.79 -10.96
CA VAL A 96 17.89 -3.98 -9.86
C VAL A 96 19.38 -3.66 -10.06
N ASN A 97 20.15 -4.66 -10.53
CA ASN A 97 21.59 -4.52 -10.77
C ASN A 97 21.91 -3.57 -11.94
N GLU A 98 20.91 -3.18 -12.73
CA GLU A 98 21.07 -2.32 -13.90
C GLU A 98 20.63 -0.88 -13.62
N PHE A 99 20.24 -0.49 -12.40
CA PHE A 99 19.77 0.87 -12.13
C PHE A 99 20.77 1.97 -12.51
N THR A 100 22.07 1.68 -12.39
CA THR A 100 23.12 2.64 -12.76
C THR A 100 23.35 2.67 -14.27
N SER A 101 23.38 1.49 -14.92
CA SER A 101 23.66 1.39 -16.37
C SER A 101 22.44 1.72 -17.24
N LYS A 102 21.23 1.54 -16.71
CA LYS A 102 19.93 1.83 -17.33
C LYS A 102 19.15 2.88 -16.54
N LYS A 103 19.86 3.92 -16.10
CA LYS A 103 19.32 4.98 -15.25
C LYS A 103 18.06 5.61 -15.83
N THR A 104 18.07 5.90 -17.14
CA THR A 104 16.93 6.52 -17.83
C THR A 104 15.71 5.61 -17.77
N GLU A 105 15.87 4.33 -18.08
CA GLU A 105 14.79 3.34 -18.05
C GLU A 105 14.27 3.13 -16.63
N THR A 106 15.15 3.10 -15.62
CA THR A 106 14.74 3.04 -14.21
C THR A 106 13.89 4.25 -13.82
N ILE A 107 14.29 5.46 -14.21
CA ILE A 107 13.52 6.69 -13.94
C ILE A 107 12.16 6.61 -14.65
N GLU A 108 12.13 6.20 -15.91
CA GLU A 108 10.90 6.15 -16.70
C GLU A 108 9.92 5.08 -16.21
N PHE A 109 10.42 3.89 -15.91
CA PHE A 109 9.61 2.83 -15.32
C PHE A 109 9.03 3.26 -13.97
N THR A 110 9.87 3.82 -13.08
CA THR A 110 9.45 4.29 -11.76
C THR A 110 8.40 5.39 -11.88
N SER A 111 8.64 6.37 -12.76
CA SER A 111 7.70 7.46 -13.01
C SER A 111 6.36 6.95 -13.54
N LYS A 112 6.35 6.02 -14.51
CA LYS A 112 5.10 5.42 -15.01
C LYS A 112 4.38 4.60 -13.95
N TRP A 113 5.12 3.88 -13.11
CA TRP A 113 4.53 3.15 -12.00
C TRP A 113 3.86 4.10 -11.00
N CYS A 114 4.53 5.20 -10.63
CA CYS A 114 3.95 6.23 -9.78
C CYS A 114 2.69 6.86 -10.40
N GLU A 115 2.72 7.18 -11.69
CA GLU A 115 1.56 7.71 -12.43
C GLU A 115 0.39 6.72 -12.49
N SER A 116 0.67 5.42 -12.66
CA SER A 116 -0.36 4.37 -12.65
C SER A 116 -0.98 4.21 -11.25
N LYS A 117 -0.16 4.24 -10.19
CA LYS A 117 -0.63 3.99 -8.83
C LYS A 117 -1.26 5.20 -8.16
N LYS A 118 -0.90 6.44 -8.52
CA LYS A 118 -1.52 7.64 -7.95
C LYS A 118 -3.04 7.68 -8.20
N VAL A 119 -3.48 7.13 -9.34
CA VAL A 119 -4.89 7.05 -9.74
C VAL A 119 -5.55 5.71 -9.39
N LYS A 120 -4.86 4.82 -8.66
CA LYS A 120 -5.41 3.51 -8.28
C LYS A 120 -6.71 3.70 -7.49
N LYS A 121 -7.77 3.06 -7.99
CA LYS A 121 -9.09 2.99 -7.36
C LYS A 121 -9.38 1.56 -6.93
N LEU A 122 -10.38 1.39 -6.07
CA LEU A 122 -10.95 0.06 -5.81
C LEU A 122 -11.51 -0.51 -7.13
N THR A 123 -11.45 -1.83 -7.29
CA THR A 123 -11.87 -2.50 -8.53
C THR A 123 -13.38 -2.39 -8.73
N ALA A 124 -13.86 -2.66 -9.95
CA ALA A 124 -15.28 -2.54 -10.27
C ALA A 124 -16.20 -3.41 -9.39
N GLU A 125 -15.72 -4.56 -8.90
CA GLU A 125 -16.44 -5.40 -7.93
C GLU A 125 -16.68 -4.70 -6.57
N GLN A 126 -16.03 -3.56 -6.34
CA GLN A 126 -16.14 -2.72 -5.16
C GLN A 126 -16.70 -1.33 -5.50
N GLU A 127 -17.41 -1.17 -6.64
CA GLU A 127 -17.87 0.12 -7.21
C GLU A 127 -18.62 1.07 -6.26
N ASN A 128 -19.18 0.56 -5.16
CA ASN A 128 -19.86 1.36 -4.14
C ASN A 128 -19.03 1.59 -2.87
N ARG A 129 -17.78 1.14 -2.85
CA ARG A 129 -16.85 1.37 -1.74
C ARG A 129 -15.81 2.37 -2.22
N LYS A 130 -15.64 3.43 -1.45
CA LYS A 130 -14.47 4.29 -1.57
C LYS A 130 -13.34 3.74 -0.70
N TRP A 131 -12.14 4.17 -1.01
CA TRP A 131 -11.04 3.89 -0.11
C TRP A 131 -11.28 4.57 1.22
N THR A 132 -10.81 3.94 2.29
CA THR A 132 -10.73 4.54 3.61
C THR A 132 -9.29 4.54 4.06
N LYS A 133 -8.95 5.32 5.09
CA LYS A 133 -7.58 5.35 5.61
C LYS A 133 -7.06 3.94 5.94
N ALA A 134 -7.86 3.14 6.63
CA ALA A 134 -7.47 1.80 7.05
C ALA A 134 -7.22 0.87 5.85
N THR A 135 -8.07 0.96 4.83
CA THR A 135 -7.92 0.12 3.63
C THR A 135 -6.76 0.54 2.74
N ILE A 136 -6.49 1.85 2.61
CA ILE A 136 -5.31 2.35 1.90
C ILE A 136 -4.02 1.95 2.63
N GLU A 137 -3.95 2.17 3.94
CA GLU A 137 -2.72 1.88 4.71
C GLU A 137 -2.41 0.39 4.80
N ALA A 138 -3.42 -0.47 4.64
CA ALA A 138 -3.26 -1.91 4.51
C ALA A 138 -2.79 -2.35 3.11
N ASP A 139 -3.02 -1.56 2.07
CA ASP A 139 -2.64 -1.89 0.69
C ASP A 139 -1.12 -1.91 0.51
N THR A 140 -0.61 -2.98 -0.06
CA THR A 140 0.84 -3.17 -0.25
C THR A 140 1.41 -2.23 -1.29
N GLU A 141 0.64 -1.90 -2.33
CA GLU A 141 1.07 -0.96 -3.36
C GLU A 141 1.05 0.47 -2.83
N TRP A 142 0.17 0.80 -1.88
CA TRP A 142 0.22 2.08 -1.17
C TRP A 142 1.54 2.25 -0.40
N LYS A 143 2.01 1.22 0.29
CA LYS A 143 3.29 1.29 1.03
C LYS A 143 4.46 1.58 0.09
N ILE A 144 4.47 0.94 -1.07
CA ILE A 144 5.49 1.18 -2.10
C ILE A 144 5.33 2.59 -2.67
N PHE A 145 4.09 3.01 -2.99
CA PHE A 145 3.79 4.34 -3.51
C PHE A 145 4.24 5.44 -2.55
N LYS A 146 3.91 5.32 -1.26
CA LYS A 146 4.36 6.26 -0.23
C LYS A 146 5.88 6.30 -0.15
N SER A 147 6.56 5.16 -0.21
CA SER A 147 8.03 5.09 -0.10
C SER A 147 8.75 5.65 -1.33
N VAL A 148 8.26 5.37 -2.53
CA VAL A 148 8.97 5.60 -3.80
C VAL A 148 8.48 6.83 -4.55
N CYS A 149 7.20 7.19 -4.41
CA CYS A 149 6.52 8.22 -5.19
C CYS A 149 6.14 9.45 -4.35
N THR A 150 6.63 9.55 -3.12
CA THR A 150 6.37 10.72 -2.26
C THR A 150 7.65 11.21 -1.59
N GLU A 151 7.63 12.46 -1.13
CA GLU A 151 8.65 13.02 -0.27
C GLU A 151 8.04 13.79 0.90
N ALA A 152 8.83 14.02 1.94
CA ALA A 152 8.39 14.82 3.07
C ALA A 152 7.97 16.21 2.60
N ALA A 153 6.80 16.67 3.04
CA ALA A 153 6.37 18.03 2.80
C ALA A 153 7.38 18.99 3.43
N THR A 154 7.97 19.88 2.64
CA THR A 154 8.77 20.98 3.16
C THR A 154 7.80 21.94 3.84
N LYS A 155 7.71 21.89 5.18
CA LYS A 155 6.99 22.92 5.92
C LYS A 155 7.63 24.27 5.57
N PRO A 156 6.84 25.30 5.24
CA PRO A 156 7.39 26.65 5.24
C PRO A 156 7.93 26.91 6.65
N VAL A 157 9.23 27.18 6.73
CA VAL A 157 9.83 27.76 7.92
C VAL A 157 9.23 29.17 7.99
N VAL A 158 8.23 29.33 8.86
CA VAL A 158 7.66 30.65 9.21
C VAL A 158 8.61 31.33 10.18
#